data_AF-A0A952TAS9-F1
#
_entry.id   AF-A0A952TAS9-F1
#
_cell.length_a   1.000
_cell.length_b   1.000
_cell.length_c   1.000
_cell.angle_alpha   90.00
_cell.angle_beta   90.00
_cell.angle_gamma   90.00
#
_symmetry.space_group_name_H-M   'P 1'
#
loop_
_entity.id
_entity.type
_entity.pdbx_description
1 polymer ?
#
loop_
_entity_poly.entity_id
_entity_poly.type
_entity_poly.pdbx_seq_one_letter_code
_entity_poly.pdbx_strand_id
1 'polypeptide(L)'
;MAGNTHVVDKWIEETISGSKNLQDRKLGKLLKKMRKGDILICSELSRLGRNLLMIMGILNECMNRDIQVWTIKDNYRLGSDINSKVLAFAFGLSAEIERNLISQRTKEALARKKAEGAILGRPKGRKSSKTKLTGQEKRIQELLAKKVSYSAIGRILGVHRLTVSSFVKCNNF
;
A
#
# COMPACT_ATOMS: atom_id res chain seq x y z
N MET A 1 -28.86 6.94 28.49
CA MET A 1 -27.68 6.12 28.16
C MET A 1 -28.15 5.01 27.23
N ALA A 2 -28.12 5.24 25.90
CA ALA A 2 -28.58 4.24 24.95
C ALA A 2 -27.49 3.17 24.81
N GLY A 3 -27.79 1.94 25.22
CA GLY A 3 -26.87 0.81 25.14
C GLY A 3 -26.44 0.54 23.70
N ASN A 4 -25.20 0.07 23.53
CA ASN A 4 -24.68 -0.35 22.24
C ASN A 4 -25.49 -1.54 21.71
N THR A 5 -26.46 -1.29 20.82
CA THR A 5 -27.38 -2.30 20.27
C THR A 5 -26.86 -3.03 19.03
N HIS A 6 -25.55 -2.97 18.75
CA HIS A 6 -24.98 -3.58 17.56
C HIS A 6 -24.15 -4.81 17.92
N VAL A 7 -24.60 -5.98 17.43
CA VAL A 7 -23.87 -7.24 17.50
C VAL A 7 -22.96 -7.33 16.28
N VAL A 8 -21.69 -7.67 16.48
CA VAL A 8 -20.74 -7.83 15.36
C VAL A 8 -20.77 -9.27 14.88
N ASP A 9 -21.33 -9.49 13.69
CA ASP A 9 -21.42 -10.84 13.10
C ASP A 9 -20.06 -11.39 12.64
N LYS A 10 -19.17 -10.51 12.16
CA LYS A 10 -17.93 -10.93 11.53
C LYS A 10 -16.81 -9.90 11.65
N TRP A 11 -15.66 -10.38 12.11
CA TRP A 11 -14.40 -9.64 12.09
C TRP A 11 -13.58 -10.00 10.85
N ILE A 12 -13.02 -8.99 10.19
CA ILE A 12 -12.10 -9.17 9.06
C ILE A 12 -10.82 -8.39 9.30
N GLU A 13 -9.71 -9.14 9.35
CA GLU A 13 -8.38 -8.55 9.40
C GLU A 13 -7.76 -8.54 7.99
N GLU A 14 -7.40 -7.34 7.53
CA GLU A 14 -6.81 -7.08 6.22
C GLU A 14 -5.34 -6.67 6.35
N THR A 15 -4.44 -7.56 5.95
CA THR A 15 -2.99 -7.32 5.95
C THR A 15 -2.51 -6.65 4.64
N ILE A 16 -3.33 -6.68 3.60
CA ILE A 16 -3.01 -6.13 2.27
C ILE A 16 -3.24 -4.62 2.26
N SER A 17 -2.24 -3.86 1.78
CA SER A 17 -2.30 -2.41 1.65
C SER A 17 -3.51 -1.93 0.84
N GLY A 18 -4.16 -0.85 1.30
CA GLY A 18 -5.24 -0.17 0.58
C GLY A 18 -4.86 0.47 -0.76
N SER A 19 -3.59 0.36 -1.18
CA SER A 19 -3.13 0.71 -2.53
C SER A 19 -3.46 -0.35 -3.59
N LYS A 20 -3.79 -1.58 -3.19
CA LYS A 20 -4.14 -2.68 -4.10
C LYS A 20 -5.61 -2.62 -4.48
N ASN A 21 -5.94 -3.15 -5.67
CA ASN A 21 -7.31 -3.17 -6.17
C ASN A 21 -8.26 -3.83 -5.16
N LEU A 22 -9.50 -3.33 -5.10
CA LEU A 22 -10.51 -3.81 -4.15
C LEU A 22 -10.77 -5.32 -4.27
N GLN A 23 -10.71 -5.86 -5.49
CA GLN A 23 -10.96 -7.28 -5.75
C GLN A 23 -9.88 -8.21 -5.20
N ASP A 24 -8.65 -7.72 -5.07
CA ASP A 24 -7.51 -8.48 -4.54
C ASP A 24 -7.50 -8.51 -3.00
N ARG A 25 -8.42 -7.77 -2.37
CA ARG A 25 -8.52 -7.56 -0.93
C ARG A 25 -9.68 -8.36 -0.35
N LYS A 26 -9.57 -8.79 0.90
CA LYS A 26 -10.69 -9.39 1.65
C LYS A 26 -11.88 -8.43 1.73
N LEU A 27 -11.63 -7.12 1.76
CA LEU A 27 -12.67 -6.08 1.71
C LEU A 27 -13.61 -6.23 0.49
N GLY A 28 -13.08 -6.46 -0.72
CA GLY A 28 -13.93 -6.64 -1.91
C GLY A 28 -14.80 -7.90 -1.82
N LYS A 29 -14.28 -8.98 -1.23
CA LYS A 29 -15.05 -10.21 -0.98
C LYS A 29 -16.13 -10.00 0.09
N LEU A 30 -15.87 -9.16 1.10
CA LEU A 30 -16.86 -8.79 2.11
C LEU A 30 -17.98 -7.97 1.48
N LEU A 31 -17.66 -6.90 0.76
CA LEU A 31 -18.65 -6.03 0.13
C LEU A 31 -19.61 -6.83 -0.75
N LYS A 32 -19.14 -7.81 -1.53
CA LYS A 32 -20.01 -8.69 -2.32
C LYS A 32 -21.01 -9.52 -1.50
N LYS A 33 -20.72 -9.81 -0.24
CA LYS A 33 -21.60 -10.60 0.66
C LYS A 33 -22.56 -9.76 1.47
N MET A 34 -22.29 -8.46 1.63
CA MET A 34 -23.13 -7.56 2.41
C MET A 34 -24.48 -7.34 1.74
N ARG A 35 -25.51 -7.10 2.55
CA ARG A 35 -26.89 -6.87 2.13
C ARG A 35 -27.37 -5.50 2.60
N LYS A 36 -28.50 -5.08 2.05
CA LYS A 36 -29.18 -3.85 2.45
C LYS A 36 -29.45 -3.86 3.97
N GLY A 37 -29.11 -2.77 4.64
CA GLY A 37 -29.23 -2.61 6.08
C GLY A 37 -27.99 -3.05 6.88
N ASP A 38 -27.02 -3.72 6.26
CA ASP A 38 -25.78 -4.08 6.94
C ASP A 38 -24.94 -2.82 7.27
N ILE A 39 -24.12 -2.93 8.31
CA ILE A 39 -23.21 -1.87 8.76
C ILE A 39 -21.76 -2.34 8.61
N LEU A 40 -21.00 -1.66 7.75
CA LEU A 40 -19.55 -1.84 7.64
C LEU A 40 -18.84 -0.98 8.68
N ILE A 41 -18.29 -1.60 9.71
CA ILE A 41 -17.51 -0.89 10.75
C ILE A 41 -16.02 -0.98 10.43
N CYS A 42 -15.36 0.18 10.38
CA CYS A 42 -13.93 0.33 10.10
C CYS A 42 -13.24 1.14 11.20
N SER A 43 -11.92 1.02 11.35
CA SER A 43 -11.20 1.88 12.30
C SER A 43 -11.12 3.34 11.83
N GLU A 44 -10.86 3.58 10.54
CA GLU A 44 -10.66 4.89 9.90
C GLU A 44 -10.90 4.77 8.38
N LEU A 45 -11.24 5.86 7.69
CA LEU A 45 -11.57 5.84 6.24
C LEU A 45 -10.42 5.33 5.37
N SER A 46 -9.17 5.56 5.78
CA SER A 46 -7.97 5.11 5.05
C SER A 46 -7.85 3.58 4.93
N ARG A 47 -8.61 2.82 5.74
CA ARG A 47 -8.68 1.35 5.61
C ARG A 47 -9.51 0.90 4.42
N LEU A 48 -10.37 1.75 3.87
CA LEU A 48 -11.13 1.44 2.66
C LEU A 48 -10.23 1.55 1.41
N GLY A 49 -9.26 2.45 1.38
CA GLY A 49 -8.31 2.59 0.28
C GLY A 49 -7.24 3.65 0.54
N ARG A 50 -6.17 3.65 -0.27
CA ARG A 50 -5.12 4.69 -0.23
C ARG A 50 -5.32 5.82 -1.25
N ASN A 51 -6.18 5.59 -2.23
CA ASN A 51 -6.68 6.64 -3.11
C ASN A 51 -8.09 6.99 -2.69
N LEU A 52 -8.37 8.29 -2.63
CA LEU A 52 -9.70 8.77 -2.35
C LEU A 52 -10.72 8.25 -3.38
N LEU A 53 -10.41 8.26 -4.67
CA LEU A 53 -11.34 7.75 -5.69
C LEU A 53 -11.76 6.30 -5.40
N MET A 54 -10.88 5.49 -4.81
CA MET A 54 -11.23 4.14 -4.36
C MET A 54 -12.14 4.16 -3.13
N ILE A 55 -11.84 5.00 -2.14
CA ILE A 55 -12.68 5.17 -0.95
C ILE A 55 -14.08 5.62 -1.38
N MET A 56 -14.18 6.62 -2.25
CA MET A 56 -15.46 7.12 -2.78
C MET A 56 -16.19 6.07 -3.61
N GLY A 57 -15.48 5.29 -4.43
CA GLY A 57 -16.08 4.16 -5.14
C GLY A 57 -16.73 3.16 -4.19
N ILE A 58 -16.04 2.82 -3.09
CA ILE A 58 -16.57 1.90 -2.06
C ILE A 58 -17.76 2.53 -1.33
N LEU A 59 -17.66 3.80 -0.91
CA LEU A 59 -18.75 4.49 -0.22
C LEU A 59 -19.98 4.62 -1.12
N ASN A 60 -19.79 4.92 -2.41
CA ASN A 60 -20.88 4.99 -3.39
C ASN A 60 -21.52 3.61 -3.63
N GLU A 61 -20.72 2.55 -3.73
CA GLU A 61 -21.23 1.18 -3.82
C GLU A 61 -22.07 0.82 -2.59
N CYS A 62 -21.57 1.12 -1.39
CA CYS A 62 -22.31 0.91 -0.14
C CYS A 62 -23.61 1.71 -0.13
N MET A 63 -23.57 2.98 -0.52
CA MET A 63 -24.75 3.85 -0.56
C MET A 63 -25.82 3.33 -1.53
N ASN A 64 -25.43 2.94 -2.75
CA ASN A 64 -26.36 2.40 -3.75
C ASN A 64 -27.00 1.07 -3.32
N ARG A 65 -26.39 0.37 -2.36
CA ARG A 65 -26.85 -0.90 -1.83
C ARG A 65 -27.50 -0.76 -0.45
N ASP A 66 -27.74 0.47 0.02
CA ASP A 66 -28.27 0.79 1.36
C ASP A 66 -27.46 0.12 2.50
N ILE A 67 -26.15 0.08 2.34
CA ILE A 67 -25.18 -0.38 3.35
C ILE A 67 -24.63 0.86 4.07
N GLN A 68 -24.63 0.83 5.41
CA GLN A 68 -24.05 1.90 6.20
C GLN A 68 -22.55 1.70 6.38
N VAL A 69 -21.78 2.78 6.45
CA VAL A 69 -20.33 2.71 6.70
C VAL A 69 -19.98 3.58 7.91
N TRP A 70 -19.42 2.96 8.94
CA TRP A 70 -19.09 3.61 10.20
C TRP A 70 -17.59 3.54 10.44
N THR A 71 -17.01 4.62 10.95
CA THR A 71 -15.62 4.65 11.38
C THR A 71 -15.49 5.03 12.85
N ILE A 72 -14.57 4.38 13.55
CA ILE A 72 -14.41 4.56 15.00
C ILE A 72 -13.59 5.82 15.30
N LYS A 73 -12.44 6.01 14.65
CA LYS A 73 -11.55 7.15 14.94
C LYS A 73 -12.09 8.47 14.42
N ASP A 74 -12.63 8.46 13.20
CA ASP A 74 -13.07 9.68 12.53
C ASP A 74 -14.53 10.03 12.90
N ASN A 75 -15.20 9.19 13.71
CA ASN A 75 -16.62 9.23 14.05
C ASN A 75 -17.54 9.44 12.82
N TYR A 76 -17.08 8.98 11.65
CA TYR A 76 -17.79 9.15 10.40
C TYR A 76 -18.89 8.09 10.25
N ARG A 77 -20.09 8.52 9.83
CA ARG A 77 -21.25 7.65 9.56
C ARG A 77 -21.86 7.99 8.22
N LEU A 78 -21.72 7.10 7.25
CA LEU A 78 -22.42 7.18 5.96
C LEU A 78 -23.82 6.58 6.13
N GLY A 79 -24.86 7.43 6.10
CA GLY A 79 -26.25 6.95 6.11
C GLY A 79 -27.32 7.99 6.48
N SER A 80 -27.01 9.01 7.30
CA SER A 80 -28.06 9.83 7.93
C SER A 80 -28.23 11.26 7.39
N ASP A 81 -27.23 11.88 6.76
CA ASP A 81 -27.32 13.29 6.31
C ASP A 81 -26.63 13.57 4.96
N ILE A 82 -27.33 14.28 4.06
CA ILE A 82 -26.84 14.67 2.71
C ILE A 82 -25.65 15.63 2.78
N ASN A 83 -25.60 16.54 3.76
CA ASN A 83 -24.53 17.53 3.90
C ASN A 83 -23.17 16.89 4.24
N SER A 84 -23.17 15.84 5.06
CA SER A 84 -21.96 15.08 5.37
C SER A 84 -21.42 14.29 4.16
N LYS A 85 -22.30 13.92 3.21
CA LYS A 85 -21.91 13.28 1.95
C LYS A 85 -21.22 14.27 1.00
N VAL A 86 -21.73 15.50 0.87
CA VAL A 86 -21.14 16.54 0.01
C VAL A 86 -19.79 17.00 0.53
N LEU A 87 -19.65 17.21 1.84
CA LEU A 87 -18.36 17.57 2.45
C LEU A 87 -17.31 16.47 2.29
N ALA A 88 -17.68 15.20 2.47
CA ALA A 88 -16.77 14.08 2.23
C ALA A 88 -16.32 14.00 0.76
N PHE A 89 -17.22 14.28 -0.18
CA PHE A 89 -16.92 14.36 -1.60
C PHE A 89 -15.96 15.52 -1.93
N ALA A 90 -16.22 16.72 -1.39
CA ALA A 90 -15.41 17.92 -1.61
C ALA A 90 -14.00 17.80 -1.00
N PHE A 91 -13.88 17.38 0.26
CA PHE A 91 -12.57 17.13 0.88
C PHE A 91 -11.80 16.04 0.17
N GLY A 92 -12.53 15.07 -0.36
CA GLY A 92 -11.93 14.07 -1.17
C GLY A 92 -11.30 14.62 -2.44
N LEU A 93 -12.09 15.27 -3.28
CA LEU A 93 -11.61 15.87 -4.52
C LEU A 93 -10.41 16.80 -4.27
N SER A 94 -10.43 17.59 -3.19
CA SER A 94 -9.31 18.44 -2.79
C SER A 94 -8.01 17.64 -2.53
N ALA A 95 -8.08 16.55 -1.76
CA ALA A 95 -6.91 15.71 -1.47
C ALA A 95 -6.35 15.01 -2.71
N GLU A 96 -7.20 14.66 -3.69
CA GLU A 96 -6.77 14.09 -4.96
C GLU A 96 -6.05 15.13 -5.84
N ILE A 97 -6.62 16.34 -5.94
CA ILE A 97 -6.01 17.46 -6.65
C ILE A 97 -4.65 17.79 -6.04
N GLU A 98 -4.55 17.88 -4.72
CA GLU A 98 -3.29 18.18 -4.03
C GLU A 98 -2.21 17.12 -4.32
N ARG A 99 -2.57 15.82 -4.26
CA ARG A 99 -1.64 14.75 -4.61
C ARG A 99 -1.17 14.83 -6.06
N ASN A 100 -2.08 15.14 -6.98
CA ASN A 100 -1.75 15.30 -8.40
C ASN A 100 -0.84 16.53 -8.62
N LEU A 101 -1.09 17.64 -7.93
CA LEU A 101 -0.24 18.83 -7.97
C LEU A 101 1.16 18.55 -7.41
N ILE A 102 1.30 17.80 -6.31
CA ILE A 102 2.62 17.39 -5.77
C ILE A 102 3.37 16.53 -6.80
N SER A 103 2.68 15.57 -7.42
CA SER A 103 3.25 14.70 -8.45
C SER A 103 3.70 15.50 -9.67
N GLN A 104 2.87 16.42 -10.16
CA GLN A 104 3.20 17.33 -11.27
C GLN A 104 4.42 18.18 -10.95
N ARG A 105 4.43 18.89 -9.81
CA ARG A 105 5.58 19.70 -9.37
C ARG A 105 6.88 18.91 -9.30
N THR A 106 6.81 17.66 -8.80
CA THR A 106 7.99 16.79 -8.72
C THR A 106 8.50 16.42 -10.11
N LYS A 107 7.60 16.07 -11.03
CA LYS A 107 7.96 15.72 -12.41
C LYS A 107 8.54 16.91 -13.16
N GLU A 108 7.96 18.09 -13.01
CA GLU A 108 8.46 19.34 -13.59
C GLU A 108 9.85 19.69 -13.06
N ALA A 109 10.05 19.59 -11.73
CA ALA A 109 11.36 19.82 -11.11
C ALA A 109 12.42 18.82 -11.61
N LEU A 110 12.05 17.55 -11.76
CA LEU A 110 12.93 16.53 -12.34
C LEU A 110 13.23 16.82 -13.82
N ALA A 111 12.23 17.18 -14.62
CA ALA A 111 12.40 17.53 -16.02
C ALA A 111 13.35 18.72 -16.19
N ARG A 112 13.19 19.75 -15.37
CA ARG A 112 14.10 20.91 -15.34
C ARG A 112 15.53 20.49 -14.98
N LYS A 113 15.73 19.74 -13.88
CA LYS A 113 17.07 19.25 -13.50
C LYS A 113 17.73 18.42 -14.61
N LYS A 114 16.94 17.61 -15.32
CA LYS A 114 17.43 16.83 -16.46
C LYS A 114 17.86 17.73 -17.61
N ALA A 115 17.08 18.78 -17.91
CA ALA A 115 17.42 19.77 -18.94
C ALA A 115 18.67 20.58 -18.58
N GLU A 116 18.89 20.86 -17.29
CA GLU A 116 20.12 21.46 -16.74
C GLU A 116 21.33 20.49 -16.75
N GLY A 117 21.16 19.27 -17.25
CA GLY A 117 22.23 18.28 -17.39
C GLY A 117 22.47 17.39 -16.16
N ALA A 118 21.63 17.50 -15.11
CA ALA A 118 21.76 16.63 -13.95
C ALA A 118 21.38 15.18 -14.29
N ILE A 119 22.27 14.23 -13.96
CA ILE A 119 22.02 12.80 -14.13
C ILE A 119 21.03 12.35 -13.06
N LEU A 120 19.78 12.10 -13.47
CA LEU A 120 18.76 11.56 -12.58
C LEU A 120 18.91 10.05 -12.40
N GLY A 121 18.63 9.56 -11.19
CA GLY A 121 18.72 8.14 -10.86
C GLY A 121 20.15 7.69 -10.54
N ARG A 122 20.40 6.39 -10.65
CA ARG A 122 21.70 5.81 -10.31
C ARG A 122 22.70 6.05 -11.45
N PRO A 123 23.89 6.62 -11.19
CA PRO A 123 24.90 6.84 -12.21
C PRO A 123 25.30 5.55 -12.93
N LYS A 124 25.49 5.64 -14.25
CA LYS A 124 25.87 4.51 -15.10
C LYS A 124 27.18 3.90 -14.61
N GLY A 125 27.22 2.58 -14.45
CA GLY A 125 28.41 1.84 -13.99
C GLY A 125 28.65 1.81 -12.47
N ARG A 126 27.97 2.65 -11.67
CA ARG A 126 28.16 2.65 -10.21
C ARG A 126 27.52 1.42 -9.58
N LYS A 127 28.30 0.52 -8.97
CA LYS A 127 27.79 -0.59 -8.13
C LYS A 127 27.24 -0.03 -6.81
N SER A 128 26.27 -0.71 -6.19
CA SER A 128 25.67 -0.24 -4.94
C SER A 128 26.70 -0.44 -3.85
N SER A 129 27.06 0.62 -3.12
CA SER A 129 28.03 0.52 -2.01
C SER A 129 27.52 -0.39 -0.89
N LYS A 130 26.19 -0.41 -0.68
CA LYS A 130 25.50 -1.36 0.18
C LYS A 130 24.47 -2.13 -0.64
N THR A 131 24.59 -3.45 -0.64
CA THR A 131 23.57 -4.38 -1.15
C THR A 131 22.79 -5.01 0.01
N LYS A 132 21.70 -5.73 -0.28
CA LYS A 132 20.96 -6.51 0.72
C LYS A 132 21.80 -7.56 1.46
N LEU A 133 22.96 -7.93 0.92
CA LEU A 133 23.87 -8.93 1.46
C LEU A 133 25.04 -8.33 2.25
N THR A 134 25.13 -7.00 2.33
CA THR A 134 26.16 -6.30 3.12
C THR A 134 25.95 -6.63 4.60
N GLY A 135 26.99 -7.08 5.30
CA GLY A 135 26.91 -7.58 6.68
C GLY A 135 26.62 -9.09 6.80
N GLN A 136 26.40 -9.80 5.67
CA GLN A 136 26.18 -11.25 5.65
C GLN A 136 27.38 -12.04 5.09
N GLU A 137 28.55 -11.41 5.01
CA GLU A 137 29.75 -11.94 4.34
C GLU A 137 30.19 -13.27 4.96
N LYS A 138 30.32 -13.34 6.30
CA LYS A 138 30.72 -14.57 7.01
C LYS A 138 29.76 -15.72 6.74
N ARG A 139 28.45 -15.44 6.78
CA ARG A 139 27.41 -16.45 6.54
C ARG A 139 27.43 -16.96 5.10
N ILE A 140 27.71 -16.09 4.13
CA ILE A 140 27.88 -16.48 2.73
C ILE A 140 29.13 -17.35 2.59
N GLN A 141 30.26 -16.95 3.17
CA GLN A 141 31.50 -17.75 3.15
C GLN A 141 31.33 -19.14 3.75
N GLU A 142 30.65 -19.28 4.89
CA GLU A 142 30.34 -20.58 5.50
C GLU A 142 29.48 -21.47 4.59
N LEU A 143 28.47 -20.88 3.93
CA LEU A 143 27.61 -21.62 3.00
C LEU A 143 28.37 -22.05 1.73
N LEU A 144 29.31 -21.21 1.26
CA LEU A 144 30.18 -21.55 0.14
C LEU A 144 31.18 -22.65 0.51
N ALA A 145 31.75 -22.61 1.71
CA ALA A 145 32.63 -23.66 2.23
C ALA A 145 31.90 -25.01 2.29
N LYS A 146 30.60 -25.00 2.62
CA LYS A 146 29.71 -26.17 2.58
C LYS A 146 29.25 -26.57 1.17
N LYS A 147 29.82 -25.97 0.11
CA LYS A 147 29.48 -26.19 -1.31
C LYS A 147 27.99 -25.97 -1.65
N VAL A 148 27.31 -25.10 -0.90
CA VAL A 148 25.91 -24.77 -1.17
C VAL A 148 25.82 -23.92 -2.44
N SER A 149 24.93 -24.29 -3.37
CA SER A 149 24.77 -23.56 -4.64
C SER A 149 24.28 -22.11 -4.45
N TYR A 150 24.67 -21.20 -5.35
CA TYR A 150 24.21 -19.79 -5.31
C TYR A 150 22.68 -19.65 -5.33
N SER A 151 21.96 -20.57 -5.98
CA SER A 151 20.50 -20.59 -5.99
C SER A 151 19.92 -20.92 -4.60
N ALA A 152 20.52 -21.87 -3.89
CA ALA A 152 20.11 -22.21 -2.53
C ALA A 152 20.45 -21.08 -1.55
N ILE A 153 21.65 -20.49 -1.65
CA ILE A 153 22.04 -19.32 -0.85
C ILE A 153 21.07 -18.16 -1.08
N GLY A 154 20.68 -17.90 -2.33
CA GLY A 154 19.70 -16.86 -2.66
C GLY A 154 18.34 -17.08 -1.98
N ARG A 155 17.83 -18.32 -1.97
CA ARG A 155 16.59 -18.66 -1.25
C ARG A 155 16.72 -18.46 0.26
N ILE A 156 17.84 -18.91 0.85
CA ILE A 156 18.10 -18.78 2.30
C ILE A 156 18.14 -17.30 2.72
N LEU A 157 18.75 -16.45 1.89
CA LEU A 157 18.97 -15.03 2.20
C LEU A 157 17.88 -14.10 1.60
N GLY A 158 16.84 -14.66 0.98
CA GLY A 158 15.73 -13.89 0.42
C GLY A 158 16.11 -12.98 -0.75
N VAL A 159 17.12 -13.34 -1.54
CA VAL A 159 17.58 -12.58 -2.71
C VAL A 159 17.65 -13.43 -3.97
N HIS A 160 17.66 -12.80 -5.13
CA HIS A 160 17.86 -13.51 -6.39
C HIS A 160 19.27 -14.09 -6.49
N ARG A 161 19.43 -15.27 -7.10
CA ARG A 161 20.74 -15.96 -7.25
C ARG A 161 21.82 -15.09 -7.91
N LEU A 162 21.41 -14.19 -8.82
CA LEU A 162 22.33 -13.25 -9.49
C LEU A 162 22.88 -12.19 -8.52
N THR A 163 22.10 -11.81 -7.51
CA THR A 163 22.55 -10.91 -6.44
C THR A 163 23.66 -11.58 -5.62
N VAL A 164 23.49 -12.87 -5.29
CA VAL A 164 24.53 -13.66 -4.60
C VAL A 164 25.78 -13.77 -5.48
N SER A 165 25.63 -14.22 -6.73
CA SER A 165 26.77 -14.38 -7.65
C SER A 165 27.52 -13.06 -7.89
N SER A 166 26.81 -11.95 -8.06
CA SER A 166 27.43 -10.63 -8.24
C SER A 166 28.12 -10.16 -6.95
N PHE A 167 27.54 -10.44 -5.78
CA PHE A 167 28.12 -10.07 -4.49
C PHE A 167 29.40 -10.85 -4.20
N VAL A 168 29.40 -12.16 -4.44
CA VAL A 168 30.58 -13.03 -4.33
C VAL A 168 31.70 -12.53 -5.26
N LYS A 169 31.40 -12.28 -6.54
CA LYS A 169 32.36 -11.75 -7.51
C LYS A 169 32.91 -10.36 -7.17
N CYS A 170 32.16 -9.53 -6.45
CA CYS A 170 32.61 -8.19 -6.08
C CYS A 170 33.44 -8.16 -4.80
N ASN A 171 33.28 -9.16 -3.92
CA ASN A 171 34.01 -9.24 -2.65
C ASN A 171 35.15 -10.27 -2.68
N ASN A 172 35.39 -10.92 -3.83
CA ASN A 172 36.43 -11.94 -4.03
C ASN A 172 36.42 -13.05 -2.96
N PHE A 173 35.23 -13.60 -2.66
CA PHE A 173 35.14 -14.86 -1.90
C PHE A 173 35.51 -16.07 -2.75
#